data_AF-A0A967TN60-F1
#
_entry.id   AF-A0A967TN60-F1
#
_cell.length_a   1.000
_cell.length_b   1.000
_cell.length_c   1.000
_cell.angle_alpha   90.00
_cell.angle_beta   90.00
_cell.angle_gamma   90.00
#
_symmetry.space_group_name_H-M   'P 1'
#
loop_
_entity.id
_entity.type
_entity.pdbx_description
1 polymer ?
#
loop_
_entity_poly.entity_id
_entity_poly.type
_entity_poly.pdbx_seq_one_letter_code
_entity_poly.pdbx_strand_id
1 'polypeptide(L)'
;ARPLVRRAVEGGINFFDTADMYSLGVSEEVTGKLLGELTRRDEVVIATKVFFRMEDRPNRGGLSRKHILDSVRDSLRRLDMD
;
A
#
# COMPACT_ATOMS: atom_id res chain seq x y z
N ALA A 1 -2.50 14.45 2.95
CA ALA A 1 -1.58 13.70 2.07
C ALA A 1 -1.37 14.36 0.70
N ARG A 2 -2.42 14.73 -0.06
CA ARG A 2 -2.28 15.23 -1.45
C ARG A 2 -1.18 16.27 -1.72
N PRO A 3 -1.06 17.40 -0.98
CA PRO A 3 -0.02 18.39 -1.28
C PRO A 3 1.41 17.83 -1.14
N LEU A 4 1.62 16.94 -0.18
CA LEU A 4 2.90 16.28 0.07
C LEU A 4 3.24 15.30 -1.07
N VAL A 5 2.30 14.43 -1.44
CA VAL A 5 2.50 13.44 -2.51
C VAL A 5 2.71 14.13 -3.85
N ARG A 6 1.93 15.16 -4.16
CA ARG A 6 2.13 15.98 -5.37
C ARG A 6 3.53 16.56 -5.42
N ARG A 7 3.98 17.21 -4.33
CA ARG A 7 5.31 17.82 -4.30
C ARG A 7 6.43 16.80 -4.47
N ALA A 8 6.26 15.59 -3.95
CA ALA A 8 7.17 14.47 -4.13
C ALA A 8 7.26 14.04 -5.60
N VAL A 9 6.11 13.82 -6.24
CA VAL A 9 6.02 13.48 -7.68
C VAL A 9 6.64 14.57 -8.55
N GLU A 10 6.28 15.84 -8.34
CA GLU A 10 6.85 16.99 -9.05
C GLU A 10 8.37 17.13 -8.80
N GLY A 11 8.85 16.61 -7.68
CA GLY A 11 10.27 16.53 -7.35
C GLY A 11 11.01 15.35 -7.96
N GLY A 12 10.34 14.49 -8.73
CA GLY A 12 10.92 13.30 -9.35
C GLY A 12 10.99 12.07 -8.46
N ILE A 13 10.33 12.07 -7.29
CA ILE A 13 10.22 10.87 -6.45
C ILE A 13 9.28 9.87 -7.12
N ASN A 14 9.79 8.68 -7.41
CA ASN A 14 9.04 7.61 -8.06
C ASN A 14 8.90 6.34 -7.19
N PHE A 15 9.46 6.32 -5.98
CA PHE A 15 9.35 5.20 -5.06
C PHE A 15 8.47 5.56 -3.85
N PHE A 16 7.42 4.78 -3.62
CA PHE A 16 6.46 5.00 -2.55
C PHE A 16 6.33 3.75 -1.68
N ASP A 17 6.61 3.91 -0.39
CA ASP A 17 6.58 2.85 0.61
C ASP A 17 5.35 2.96 1.50
N THR A 18 4.66 1.83 1.73
CA THR A 18 3.54 1.70 2.64
C THR A 18 3.55 0.31 3.31
N ALA A 19 2.51 0.00 4.08
CA ALA A 19 2.29 -1.32 4.67
C ALA A 19 0.80 -1.49 4.96
N ASP A 20 0.32 -2.74 4.98
CA ASP A 20 -1.05 -3.04 5.36
C ASP A 20 -1.41 -2.47 6.74
N MET A 21 -0.49 -2.55 7.69
CA MET A 21 -0.70 -2.08 9.05
C MET A 21 -0.73 -0.56 9.20
N TYR A 22 -0.21 0.21 8.23
CA TYR A 22 -0.16 1.67 8.35
C TYR A 22 -1.58 2.23 8.35
N SER A 23 -2.02 2.66 9.54
CA SER A 23 -3.39 3.07 9.81
C SER A 23 -4.43 2.01 9.42
N LEU A 24 -4.14 0.72 9.68
CA LEU A 24 -5.06 -0.40 9.41
C LEU A 24 -5.57 -0.42 7.95
N GLY A 25 -4.67 -0.22 6.99
CA GLY A 25 -4.94 -0.29 5.56
C GLY A 25 -5.28 1.05 4.91
N VAL A 26 -5.66 2.07 5.69
CA VAL A 26 -6.02 3.39 5.16
C VAL A 26 -4.83 4.05 4.43
N SER A 27 -3.60 3.78 4.85
CA SER A 27 -2.43 4.28 4.13
C SER A 27 -2.36 3.74 2.69
N GLU A 28 -2.71 2.49 2.46
CA GLU A 28 -2.70 1.89 1.12
C GLU A 28 -3.79 2.50 0.24
N GLU A 29 -5.00 2.70 0.79
CA GLU A 29 -6.11 3.35 0.08
C GLU A 29 -5.75 4.77 -0.37
N VAL A 30 -5.13 5.54 0.52
CA VAL A 30 -4.69 6.91 0.20
C VAL A 30 -3.53 6.91 -0.80
N THR A 31 -2.56 6.01 -0.66
CA THR A 31 -1.42 5.89 -1.58
C THR A 31 -1.90 5.51 -2.98
N GLY A 32 -2.72 4.45 -3.11
CA GLY A 32 -3.26 3.98 -4.38
C GLY A 32 -4.01 5.08 -5.12
N LYS A 33 -4.97 5.72 -4.43
CA LYS A 33 -5.75 6.83 -4.98
C LYS A 33 -4.88 7.99 -5.46
N LEU A 34 -3.94 8.45 -4.63
CA LEU A 34 -3.14 9.62 -4.98
C LEU A 34 -2.16 9.33 -6.12
N LEU A 35 -1.55 8.15 -6.18
CA LEU A 35 -0.64 7.79 -7.26
C LEU A 35 -1.39 7.57 -8.58
N GLY A 36 -2.58 6.96 -8.54
CA GLY A 36 -3.43 6.82 -9.74
C GLY A 36 -3.87 8.17 -10.33
N GLU A 37 -3.99 9.21 -9.51
CA GLU A 37 -4.35 10.55 -9.98
C GLU A 37 -3.13 11.43 -10.37
N LEU A 38 -1.94 11.15 -9.84
CA LEU A 38 -0.76 12.03 -9.98
C LEU A 38 0.34 11.46 -10.87
N THR A 39 0.31 10.17 -11.19
CA THR A 39 1.40 9.45 -11.88
C THR A 39 0.84 8.44 -12.87
N ARG A 40 1.70 7.91 -13.73
CA ARG A 40 1.39 6.69 -14.49
C ARG A 40 1.97 5.46 -13.78
N ARG A 41 1.25 4.34 -13.84
CA ARG A 41 1.61 3.12 -13.09
C ARG A 41 3.00 2.57 -13.44
N ASP A 42 3.41 2.71 -14.70
CA ASP A 42 4.71 2.28 -15.21
C ASP A 42 5.88 3.19 -14.80
N GLU A 43 5.59 4.38 -14.27
CA GLU A 43 6.60 5.37 -13.85
C GLU A 43 6.94 5.26 -12.36
N VAL A 44 6.16 4.51 -11.57
CA VAL A 44 6.30 4.42 -10.11
C VAL A 44 6.53 2.99 -9.61
N VAL A 45 7.31 2.90 -8.53
CA VAL A 45 7.49 1.69 -7.74
C VAL A 45 6.76 1.85 -6.42
N ILE A 46 5.86 0.92 -6.13
CA ILE A 46 5.07 0.89 -4.89
C ILE A 46 5.47 -0.36 -4.10
N ALA A 47 5.92 -0.16 -2.86
CA ALA A 47 6.25 -1.23 -1.94
C ALA A 47 5.21 -1.28 -0.80
N THR A 48 4.65 -2.45 -0.55
CA THR A 48 3.86 -2.72 0.66
C THR A 48 4.38 -3.95 1.38
N LYS A 49 3.96 -4.13 2.63
CA LYS A 49 4.51 -5.09 3.58
C LYS A 49 3.40 -5.70 4.42
N VAL A 50 3.67 -6.89 4.92
CA VAL A 50 2.81 -7.65 5.84
C VAL A 50 3.65 -8.16 6.99
N PHE A 51 3.11 -8.10 8.20
CA PHE A 51 3.63 -8.82 9.38
C PHE A 51 2.69 -8.67 10.57
N PHE A 52 2.27 -7.44 10.84
CA PHE A 52 1.48 -7.11 12.01
C PHE A 52 0.04 -7.62 11.88
N ARG A 53 -0.64 -7.73 13.03
CA ARG A 53 -1.99 -8.25 13.06
C ARG A 53 -2.99 -7.20 12.55
N MET A 54 -3.64 -7.48 11.43
CA MET A 54 -4.64 -6.59 10.81
C MET A 54 -6.03 -6.71 11.43
N GLU A 55 -6.34 -7.87 12.02
CA GLU A 55 -7.62 -8.15 12.68
C GLU A 55 -7.42 -9.12 13.83
N ASP A 56 -8.26 -9.04 14.85
CA ASP A 56 -8.23 -9.98 15.98
C ASP A 56 -8.86 -11.34 15.63
N ARG A 57 -8.24 -12.06 14.69
CA ARG A 57 -8.63 -13.40 14.26
C ARG A 57 -7.39 -14.26 13.95
N PRO A 58 -7.52 -15.61 14.02
CA PRO A 58 -6.45 -16.51 13.60
C PRO A 58 -6.00 -16.22 12.16
N ASN A 59 -4.70 -16.37 11.89
CA ASN A 59 -4.08 -16.19 10.57
C ASN A 59 -4.17 -14.76 9.99
N ARG A 60 -4.47 -13.74 10.79
CA ARG A 60 -4.47 -12.32 10.38
C ARG A 60 -3.21 -11.56 10.83
N GLY A 61 -2.09 -12.26 11.04
CA GLY A 61 -0.78 -11.71 11.40
C GLY A 61 0.36 -12.74 11.23
N GLY A 62 1.61 -12.29 11.33
CA GLY A 62 2.82 -13.10 11.22
C GLY A 62 3.33 -13.28 9.79
N LEU A 63 4.11 -14.33 9.53
CA LEU A 63 4.69 -14.63 8.20
C LEU A 63 4.32 -16.02 7.69
N SER A 64 3.14 -16.52 8.09
CA SER A 64 2.62 -17.75 7.50
C SER A 64 2.33 -17.52 6.02
N ARG A 65 2.56 -18.54 5.18
CA ARG A 65 2.22 -18.50 3.75
C ARG A 65 0.77 -18.04 3.51
N LYS A 66 -0.16 -18.51 4.33
CA LYS A 66 -1.58 -18.12 4.25
C LYS A 66 -1.75 -16.62 4.44
N HIS A 67 -1.23 -16.07 5.53
CA HIS A 67 -1.40 -14.66 5.83
C HIS A 67 -0.73 -13.77 4.78
N ILE A 68 0.48 -14.13 4.33
CA ILE A 68 1.18 -13.37 3.28
C ILE A 68 0.34 -13.30 2.00
N LEU A 69 -0.17 -14.44 1.52
CA LEU A 69 -0.96 -14.46 0.28
C LEU A 69 -2.30 -13.74 0.42
N ASP A 70 -2.95 -13.84 1.58
CA ASP A 70 -4.19 -13.11 1.85
C ASP A 70 -3.92 -11.59 1.93
N SER A 71 -2.86 -11.16 2.61
CA SER A 71 -2.46 -9.76 2.69
C SER A 71 -2.05 -9.19 1.33
N VAL A 72 -1.35 -9.95 0.47
CA VAL A 72 -1.04 -9.49 -0.90
C VAL A 72 -2.32 -9.15 -1.66
N ARG A 73 -3.34 -10.02 -1.63
CA ARG A 73 -4.64 -9.74 -2.28
C ARG A 73 -5.35 -8.54 -1.66
N ASP A 74 -5.36 -8.47 -0.33
CA ASP A 74 -5.99 -7.37 0.40
C ASP A 74 -5.30 -6.02 0.11
N SER A 75 -3.98 -6.00 0.03
CA SER A 75 -3.17 -4.82 -0.31
C SER A 75 -3.35 -4.39 -1.76
N LEU A 76 -3.33 -5.32 -2.72
CA LEU A 76 -3.62 -5.04 -4.14
C LEU A 76 -4.98 -4.36 -4.29
N ARG A 77 -6.01 -4.91 -3.65
CA ARG A 77 -7.35 -4.32 -3.62
C ARG A 77 -7.37 -2.91 -3.00
N ARG A 78 -6.68 -2.68 -1.88
CA ARG A 78 -6.65 -1.35 -1.23
C ARG A 78 -5.86 -0.33 -2.05
N LEU A 79 -4.80 -0.76 -2.71
CA LEU A 79 -3.99 0.10 -3.59
C LEU A 79 -4.69 0.38 -4.93
N ASP A 80 -5.79 -0.31 -5.24
CA ASP A 80 -6.46 -0.29 -6.56
C ASP A 80 -5.48 -0.71 -7.68
N MET A 81 -4.79 -1.83 -7.45
CA MET A 81 -3.78 -2.39 -8.34
C MET A 81 -4.05 -3.87 -8.51
N ASP A 82 -4.17 -4.34 -9.76
CA ASP A 82 -4.17 -5.76 -10.14
C ASP A 82 -2.96 -6.08 -11.02
#